data_AF-A0A2S2NNB8-F1
#
_entry.id   AF-A0A2S2NNB8-F1
#
_cell.length_a   1.000
_cell.length_b   1.000
_cell.length_c   1.000
_cell.angle_alpha   90.00
_cell.angle_beta   90.00
_cell.angle_gamma   90.00
#
_symmetry.space_group_name_H-M   'P 1'
#
loop_
_entity.id
_entity.type
_entity.pdbx_description
1 polymer ?
#
loop_
_entity_poly.entity_id
_entity_poly.type
_entity_poly.pdbx_seq_one_letter_code
_entity_poly.pdbx_strand_id
1 'polypeptide(L)'
;NRIFKTNSIATIEPSMSNFEILCKWGCDGSSGQAQYKMKFQLDPSTIISDNDLFMFSLVPIQLRCLMNEKVFVIWQNPRPSSTRFCRPIKFMLMKETIENKRKEVEVIETQISSLSP
;
A
#
# COMPACT_ATOMS: atom_id res chain seq x y z
N ASN A 1 13.65 0.43 -4.79
CA ASN A 1 14.42 0.83 -6.01
C ASN A 1 13.95 2.11 -6.72
N ARG A 2 12.66 2.33 -7.02
CA ARG A 2 12.23 3.52 -7.79
C ARG A 2 12.47 4.87 -7.10
N ILE A 3 12.37 4.93 -5.76
CA ILE A 3 12.58 6.16 -4.98
C ILE A 3 14.01 6.68 -5.15
N PHE A 4 15.01 5.79 -5.15
CA PHE A 4 16.42 6.12 -5.37
C PHE A 4 16.73 6.69 -6.76
N LYS A 5 15.81 6.55 -7.72
CA LYS A 5 15.94 7.12 -9.08
C LYS A 5 15.28 8.49 -9.23
N THR A 6 14.73 9.04 -8.15
CA THR A 6 14.10 10.37 -8.19
C THR A 6 15.15 11.45 -8.03
N ASN A 7 15.02 12.54 -8.79
CA ASN A 7 15.94 13.69 -8.70
C ASN A 7 15.87 14.42 -7.36
N SER A 8 14.89 14.09 -6.52
CA SER A 8 14.65 14.67 -5.19
C SER A 8 15.40 13.96 -4.07
N ILE A 9 16.13 12.88 -4.35
CA ILE A 9 16.87 12.16 -3.32
C ILE A 9 18.17 12.90 -2.98
N ALA A 10 18.49 12.98 -1.69
CA ALA A 10 19.79 13.46 -1.25
C ALA A 10 20.91 12.53 -1.74
N THR A 11 22.12 13.07 -1.85
CA THR A 11 23.31 12.26 -2.20
C THR A 11 23.51 11.18 -1.13
N ILE A 12 23.71 9.94 -1.56
CA ILE A 12 23.94 8.80 -0.67
C ILE A 12 25.43 8.72 -0.42
N GLU A 13 25.84 8.91 0.82
CA GLU A 13 27.23 8.85 1.24
C GLU A 13 27.60 7.45 1.76
N PRO A 14 28.86 7.00 1.62
CA PRO A 14 29.30 5.69 2.13
C PRO A 14 29.14 5.52 3.65
N SER A 15 29.11 6.63 4.41
CA SER A 15 28.90 6.64 5.85
C SER A 15 27.44 6.45 6.28
N MET A 16 26.49 6.41 5.33
CA MET A 16 25.07 6.18 5.61
C MET A 16 24.80 4.68 5.80
N SER A 17 24.12 4.33 6.89
CA SER A 17 23.72 2.96 7.21
C SER A 17 22.25 2.90 7.66
N ASN A 18 21.72 1.68 7.83
CA ASN A 18 20.39 1.43 8.39
C ASN A 18 19.28 2.27 7.72
N PHE A 19 19.09 2.06 6.43
CA PHE A 19 18.03 2.72 5.67
C PHE A 19 16.66 2.22 6.13
N GLU A 20 15.76 3.16 6.38
CA GLU A 20 14.40 2.89 6.82
C GLU A 20 13.42 3.71 6.00
N ILE A 21 12.36 3.05 5.52
CA ILE A 21 11.27 3.71 4.82
C ILE A 21 10.02 3.73 5.71
N LEU A 22 9.51 4.93 5.95
CA LEU A 22 8.23 5.15 6.61
C LEU A 22 7.12 5.15 5.57
N CYS A 23 6.12 4.30 5.79
CA CYS A 23 4.96 4.16 4.94
C CYS A 23 3.68 4.31 5.78
N LYS A 24 2.62 4.83 5.17
CA LYS A 24 1.25 4.64 5.67
C LYS A 24 0.52 3.69 4.73
N TRP A 25 -0.42 2.91 5.25
CA TRP A 25 -1.28 2.07 4.44
C TRP A 25 -2.72 2.13 4.98
N GLY A 26 -3.66 1.68 4.16
CA GLY A 26 -5.06 1.61 4.55
C GLY A 26 -5.91 0.90 3.50
N CYS A 27 -7.21 0.81 3.77
CA CYS A 27 -8.18 0.23 2.87
C CYS A 27 -9.46 1.06 2.82
N ASP A 28 -10.16 0.96 1.71
CA ASP A 28 -11.44 1.65 1.47
C ASP A 28 -12.30 0.89 0.46
N GLY A 29 -13.61 0.97 0.62
CA GLY A 29 -14.63 0.36 -0.22
C GLY A 29 -15.32 1.36 -1.16
N SER A 30 -15.64 0.93 -2.37
CA SER A 30 -16.40 1.72 -3.35
C SER A 30 -17.48 0.87 -4.01
N SER A 31 -18.74 1.29 -3.86
CA SER A 31 -19.92 0.64 -4.42
C SER A 31 -20.43 1.34 -5.67
N GLY A 32 -21.28 0.67 -6.47
CA GLY A 32 -21.94 1.25 -7.64
C GLY A 32 -21.07 1.29 -8.89
N GLN A 33 -20.09 0.38 -8.96
CA GLN A 33 -19.26 0.21 -10.16
C GLN A 33 -20.10 -0.36 -11.31
N ALA A 34 -19.73 -0.02 -12.54
CA ALA A 34 -20.40 -0.57 -13.72
C ALA A 34 -20.15 -2.08 -13.82
N GLN A 35 -21.24 -2.84 -13.93
CA GLN A 35 -21.17 -4.30 -13.97
C GLN A 35 -20.99 -4.81 -15.39
N TYR A 36 -20.09 -5.77 -15.56
CA TYR A 36 -19.91 -6.47 -16.83
C TYR A 36 -21.00 -7.54 -16.99
N LYS A 37 -21.44 -7.76 -18.23
CA LYS A 37 -22.36 -8.87 -18.58
C LYS A 37 -21.63 -10.21 -18.72
N MET A 38 -20.59 -10.43 -17.93
CA MET A 38 -19.81 -11.65 -17.91
C MET A 38 -20.21 -12.46 -16.68
N LYS A 39 -20.48 -13.75 -16.85
CA LYS A 39 -20.71 -14.64 -15.70
C LYS A 39 -19.37 -14.95 -15.03
N PHE A 40 -19.30 -14.79 -13.72
CA PHE A 40 -18.17 -15.33 -12.95
C PHE A 40 -18.25 -16.86 -12.97
N GLN A 41 -17.18 -17.52 -13.42
CA GLN A 41 -17.05 -18.97 -13.33
C GLN A 41 -16.53 -19.33 -11.94
N LEU A 42 -17.42 -19.43 -10.97
CA LEU A 42 -17.12 -19.77 -9.58
C LEU A 42 -18.06 -20.86 -9.08
N ASP A 43 -17.74 -21.43 -7.93
CA ASP A 43 -18.63 -22.34 -7.21
C ASP A 43 -20.03 -21.69 -7.04
N PRO A 44 -21.14 -22.40 -7.29
CA PRO A 44 -22.51 -21.87 -7.16
C PRO A 44 -22.82 -21.18 -5.83
N SER A 45 -22.10 -21.53 -4.76
CA SER A 45 -22.23 -20.91 -3.44
C SER A 45 -21.59 -19.52 -3.31
N THR A 46 -20.74 -19.12 -4.27
CA THR A 46 -19.99 -17.87 -4.22
C THR A 46 -20.70 -16.76 -4.99
N ILE A 47 -21.35 -15.86 -4.26
CA ILE A 47 -21.96 -14.66 -4.84
C ILE A 47 -20.87 -13.58 -4.97
N ILE A 48 -20.25 -13.49 -6.14
CA ILE A 48 -19.34 -12.39 -6.50
C ILE A 48 -20.06 -11.40 -7.41
N SER A 49 -19.85 -10.12 -7.14
CA SER A 49 -20.35 -9.01 -7.93
C SER A 49 -19.23 -8.01 -8.15
N ASP A 50 -19.07 -7.54 -9.38
CA ASP A 50 -18.19 -6.43 -9.74
C ASP A 50 -18.79 -5.05 -9.43
N ASN A 51 -19.99 -4.99 -8.84
CA ASN A 51 -20.60 -3.75 -8.37
C ASN A 51 -19.82 -3.06 -7.24
N ASP A 52 -19.07 -3.85 -6.46
CA ASP A 52 -18.38 -3.38 -5.27
C ASP A 52 -16.88 -3.69 -5.37
N LEU A 53 -16.05 -2.69 -5.09
CA LEU A 53 -14.61 -2.79 -5.07
C LEU A 53 -14.12 -2.51 -3.65
N PHE A 54 -13.29 -3.40 -3.11
CA PHE A 54 -12.58 -3.17 -1.85
C PHE A 54 -11.08 -3.14 -2.10
N MET A 55 -10.41 -2.03 -1.78
CA MET A 55 -9.02 -1.79 -2.17
C MET A 55 -8.13 -1.47 -0.96
N PHE A 56 -6.91 -2.00 -0.99
CA PHE A 56 -5.84 -1.76 -0.03
C PHE A 56 -4.70 -1.03 -0.73
N SER A 57 -4.18 0.02 -0.10
CA SER A 57 -3.13 0.86 -0.69
C SER A 57 -2.10 1.29 0.34
N LEU A 58 -0.89 1.59 -0.15
CA LEU A 58 0.26 2.08 0.60
C LEU A 58 0.80 3.36 0.00
N VAL A 59 1.22 4.30 0.83
CA VAL A 59 1.88 5.53 0.44
C VAL A 59 3.23 5.62 1.16
N PRO A 60 4.36 5.66 0.44
CA PRO A 60 5.65 5.96 1.04
C PRO A 60 5.66 7.44 1.46
N ILE A 61 6.07 7.71 2.69
CA ILE A 61 6.09 9.05 3.29
C ILE A 61 7.51 9.61 3.30
N GLN A 62 8.46 8.81 3.76
CA GLN A 62 9.80 9.29 4.04
C GLN A 62 10.80 8.13 3.97
N LEU A 63 12.00 8.41 3.47
CA LEU A 63 13.14 7.50 3.53
C LEU A 63 14.23 8.18 4.36
N ARG A 64 14.70 7.48 5.38
CA ARG A 64 15.69 7.96 6.33
C ARG A 64 16.84 6.96 6.48
N CYS A 65 17.98 7.44 6.96
CA CYS A 65 19.15 6.63 7.26
C CYS A 65 19.84 7.14 8.53
N LEU A 66 20.76 6.35 9.06
CA LEU A 66 21.67 6.78 10.11
C LEU A 66 23.00 7.25 9.52
N MET A 67 23.49 8.38 10.02
CA MET A 67 24.81 8.91 9.71
C MET A 67 25.37 9.55 10.99
N ASN A 68 26.52 9.06 11.47
CA ASN A 68 27.14 9.50 12.73
C ASN A 68 26.16 9.48 13.91
N GLU A 69 25.42 8.36 14.06
CA GLU A 69 24.36 8.15 15.07
C GLU A 69 23.17 9.12 15.01
N LYS A 70 23.07 9.94 13.97
CA LYS A 70 21.94 10.85 13.74
C LYS A 70 21.07 10.36 12.59
N VAL A 71 19.76 10.50 12.75
CA VAL A 71 18.79 10.19 11.70
C VAL A 71 18.77 11.32 10.68
N PHE A 72 18.99 10.98 9.41
CA PHE A 72 18.94 11.90 8.28
C PHE A 72 17.84 11.50 7.29
N VAL A 73 17.14 12.50 6.75
CA VAL A 73 16.05 12.28 5.78
C VAL A 73 16.61 12.43 4.38
N ILE A 74 16.67 11.33 3.64
CA ILE A 74 17.22 11.35 2.27
C ILE A 74 16.14 11.56 1.20
N TRP A 75 14.88 11.24 1.51
CA TRP A 75 13.76 11.53 0.63
C TRP A 75 12.48 11.76 1.44
N GLN A 76 11.70 12.75 1.03
CA GLN A 76 10.39 13.07 1.57
C GLN A 76 9.38 13.08 0.43
N ASN A 77 8.23 12.44 0.63
CA ASN A 77 7.14 12.51 -0.33
C ASN A 77 6.62 13.96 -0.44
N PRO A 78 6.72 14.63 -1.61
CA PRO A 78 6.32 16.03 -1.75
C PRO A 78 4.80 16.22 -1.71
N ARG A 79 4.00 15.16 -1.92
CA ARG A 79 2.53 15.21 -1.89
C ARG A 79 1.96 13.93 -1.24
N PRO A 80 2.04 13.79 0.09
CA PRO A 80 1.62 12.57 0.82
C PRO A 80 0.13 12.21 0.71
N SER A 81 -0.71 13.16 0.28
CA SER A 81 -2.15 12.97 0.07
C SER A 81 -2.53 12.85 -1.41
N SER A 82 -1.56 12.86 -2.33
CA SER A 82 -1.83 12.70 -3.75
C SER A 82 -2.02 11.23 -4.13
N THR A 83 -3.04 10.97 -4.94
CA THR A 83 -3.30 9.66 -5.56
C THR A 83 -2.11 9.13 -6.37
N ARG A 84 -1.22 10.01 -6.87
CA ARG A 84 -0.03 9.63 -7.65
C ARG A 84 0.99 8.78 -6.88
N PHE A 85 0.99 8.89 -5.54
CA PHE A 85 1.85 8.12 -4.64
C PHE A 85 1.10 6.98 -3.92
N CYS A 86 -0.20 6.83 -4.16
CA CYS A 86 -1.02 5.77 -3.61
C CYS A 86 -0.78 4.48 -4.42
N ARG A 87 -0.03 3.54 -3.86
CA ARG A 87 0.32 2.28 -4.50
C ARG A 87 -0.68 1.19 -4.08
N PRO A 88 -1.37 0.54 -5.02
CA PRO A 88 -2.26 -0.56 -4.67
C PRO A 88 -1.45 -1.76 -4.16
N ILE A 89 -1.92 -2.36 -3.07
CA ILE A 89 -1.40 -3.62 -2.52
C ILE A 89 -2.28 -4.77 -3.04
N LYS A 90 -3.59 -4.60 -2.89
CA LYS A 90 -4.62 -5.60 -3.17
C LYS A 90 -5.93 -4.91 -3.52
N PHE A 91 -6.73 -5.51 -4.39
CA PHE A 91 -8.12 -5.13 -4.56
C PHE A 91 -8.97 -6.39 -4.78
N MET A 92 -10.25 -6.31 -4.41
CA MET A 92 -11.19 -7.43 -4.46
C MET A 92 -12.56 -6.94 -4.93
N LEU A 93 -13.27 -7.79 -5.68
CA LEU A 93 -14.65 -7.55 -6.12
C LEU A 93 -15.61 -8.00 -5.03
N MET A 94 -15.77 -7.16 -4.01
CA MET A 94 -16.57 -7.44 -2.82
C MET A 94 -16.93 -6.15 -2.11
N LYS A 95 -18.04 -6.18 -1.37
CA LYS A 95 -18.46 -5.08 -0.53
C LYS A 95 -17.58 -4.98 0.72
N GLU A 96 -17.20 -3.75 1.08
CA GLU A 96 -16.61 -3.47 2.39
C GLU A 96 -17.69 -3.72 3.46
N THR A 97 -17.53 -4.81 4.19
CA THR A 97 -18.29 -5.12 5.41
C THR A 97 -17.32 -5.16 6.59
N ILE A 98 -17.84 -5.04 7.81
CA ILE A 98 -17.02 -5.11 9.03
C ILE A 98 -16.22 -6.42 9.07
N GLU A 99 -16.87 -7.54 8.75
CA GLU A 99 -16.27 -8.87 8.71
C GLU A 99 -15.14 -8.95 7.68
N ASN A 100 -15.43 -8.54 6.44
CA ASN A 100 -14.45 -8.55 5.35
C ASN A 100 -13.25 -7.64 5.67
N LYS A 101 -13.51 -6.45 6.20
CA LYS A 101 -12.47 -5.51 6.59
C LYS A 101 -11.57 -6.09 7.66
N ARG A 102 -12.13 -6.63 8.74
CA ARG A 102 -11.37 -7.22 9.85
C ARG A 102 -10.48 -8.37 9.35
N LYS A 103 -11.06 -9.32 8.63
CA LYS A 103 -10.34 -10.47 8.07
C LYS A 103 -9.17 -10.04 7.18
N GLU A 104 -9.42 -9.10 6.27
CA GLU A 104 -8.42 -8.71 5.27
C GLU A 104 -7.34 -7.79 5.87
N VAL A 105 -7.68 -6.96 6.85
CA VAL A 105 -6.70 -6.18 7.63
C VAL A 105 -5.77 -7.11 8.42
N GLU A 106 -6.31 -8.13 9.09
CA GLU A 106 -5.52 -9.11 9.85
C GLU A 106 -4.52 -9.87 8.96
N VAL A 107 -4.93 -10.22 7.74
CA VAL A 107 -4.04 -10.84 6.74
C VAL A 107 -2.88 -9.90 6.39
N ILE A 108 -3.14 -8.62 6.14
CA ILE A 108 -2.09 -7.64 5.82
C ILE A 108 -1.17 -7.40 7.03
N GLU A 109 -1.70 -7.30 8.25
CA GLU A 109 -0.91 -7.13 9.47
C GLU A 109 0.00 -8.34 9.74
N THR A 110 -0.50 -9.54 9.48
CA THR A 110 0.30 -10.78 9.56
C THR A 110 1.44 -10.75 8.54
N GLN A 111 1.16 -10.35 7.30
CA GLN A 111 2.18 -10.20 6.27
C GLN A 111 3.23 -9.15 6.67
N ILE A 112 2.80 -7.99 7.18
CA ILE A 112 3.70 -6.93 7.68
C ILE A 112 4.63 -7.48 8.77
N SER A 113 4.10 -8.25 9.71
CA SER A 113 4.88 -8.83 10.81
C SER A 113 5.92 -9.85 10.33
N SER A 114 5.72 -10.45 9.16
CA SER A 114 6.64 -11.41 8.53
C SER A 114 7.63 -10.77 7.54
N LEU A 115 7.54 -9.46 7.28
CA LEU A 115 8.44 -8.78 6.35
C LEU A 115 9.87 -8.74 6.90
N SER A 116 10.82 -9.10 6.06
CA SER A 116 12.25 -8.87 6.28
C SER A 116 12.76 -7.69 5.45
N PRO A 117 13.74 -6.91 5.94
CA PRO A 117 14.45 -5.90 5.16
C PRO A 117 15.15 -6.44 3.91
#